data_AF-M2WHG0-F1
#
_entry.id   AF-M2WHG0-F1
#
_cell.length_a   1.000
_cell.length_b   1.000
_cell.length_c   1.000
_cell.angle_alpha   90.00
_cell.angle_beta   90.00
_cell.angle_gamma   90.00
#
_symmetry.space_group_name_H-M   'P 1'
#
loop_
_entity.id
_entity.type
_entity.pdbx_description
1 polymer ?
#
loop_
_entity_poly.entity_id
_entity_poly.type
_entity_poly.pdbx_seq_one_letter_code
_entity_poly.pdbx_strand_id
1 'polypeptide(L)'
;MLGRCRYFAKSQLKWVPFLGWGLWAMGMPLVSRKWTRDQREMERVFRGILRRRWPVWLVSYSEATRFTAAKRAAAEKWCQANNKPLGKHVLYPRTKGFVACVQKLRRAAHVKAVYDVTIAYAKDGRVFQAAPTFVQTLARPHLDQDWTFYVHVDRYELSELPTEDEQLVQWLESRWLDKGGRLEQLNQRLLKNEPWGGR
;
A
#
# COMPACT_ATOMS: atom_id res chain seq x y z
N MET A 1 -3.02 -17.08 -6.93
CA MET A 1 -2.69 -15.65 -6.74
C MET A 1 -1.47 -15.45 -5.82
N LEU A 2 -1.43 -16.06 -4.63
CA LEU A 2 -0.38 -15.85 -3.61
C LEU A 2 1.07 -16.15 -4.03
N GLY A 3 1.32 -17.22 -4.81
CA GLY A 3 2.69 -17.66 -5.16
C GLY A 3 3.50 -16.65 -5.99
N ARG A 4 2.86 -15.65 -6.58
CA ARG A 4 3.48 -14.61 -7.42
C ARG A 4 3.44 -13.22 -6.77
N CYS A 5 2.97 -13.13 -5.53
CA CYS A 5 3.00 -11.88 -4.79
C CYS A 5 4.42 -11.58 -4.31
N ARG A 6 4.81 -10.32 -4.46
CA ARG A 6 6.06 -9.76 -3.97
C ARG A 6 5.73 -8.53 -3.14
N TYR A 7 6.24 -8.51 -1.92
CA TYR A 7 6.02 -7.43 -0.96
C TYR A 7 7.33 -6.74 -0.68
N PHE A 8 7.29 -5.43 -0.51
CA PHE A 8 8.43 -4.69 0.01
C PHE A 8 8.69 -5.06 1.46
N ALA A 9 9.86 -5.63 1.73
CA ALA A 9 10.28 -6.05 3.05
C ALA A 9 11.51 -5.26 3.50
N LYS A 10 11.67 -5.09 4.82
CA LYS A 10 12.83 -4.38 5.38
C LYS A 10 14.12 -5.14 5.06
N SER A 11 15.14 -4.44 4.58
CA SER A 11 16.46 -5.04 4.32
C SER A 11 17.10 -5.68 5.55
N GLN A 12 16.78 -5.19 6.75
CA GLN A 12 17.20 -5.78 8.02
C GLN A 12 16.71 -7.22 8.21
N LEU A 13 15.57 -7.60 7.61
CA LEU A 13 15.04 -8.96 7.71
C LEU A 13 15.96 -9.99 7.06
N LYS A 14 16.84 -9.59 6.13
CA LYS A 14 17.83 -10.49 5.51
C LYS A 14 18.72 -11.20 6.55
N TRP A 15 18.94 -10.55 7.70
CA TRP A 15 19.79 -11.06 8.77
C TRP A 15 19.08 -12.02 9.72
N VAL A 16 17.75 -12.15 9.61
CA VAL A 16 16.99 -13.12 10.42
C VAL A 16 17.11 -14.50 9.76
N PRO A 17 17.68 -15.51 10.44
CA PRO A 17 17.80 -16.85 9.89
C PRO A 17 16.45 -17.42 9.47
N PHE A 18 16.44 -18.25 8.42
CA PHE A 18 15.27 -18.85 7.78
C PHE A 18 14.31 -17.84 7.11
N LEU A 19 13.77 -16.88 7.87
CA LEU A 19 12.82 -15.89 7.36
C LEU A 19 13.46 -14.97 6.31
N GLY A 20 14.62 -14.41 6.63
CA GLY A 20 15.34 -13.49 5.74
C GLY A 20 15.79 -14.15 4.45
N TRP A 21 16.30 -15.38 4.56
CA TRP A 21 16.74 -16.18 3.41
C TRP A 21 15.57 -16.62 2.55
N GLY A 22 14.45 -17.02 3.15
CA GLY A 22 13.22 -17.35 2.45
C GLY A 22 12.69 -16.15 1.65
N LEU A 23 12.59 -14.96 2.27
CA LEU A 23 12.18 -13.74 1.58
C LEU A 23 13.12 -13.39 0.42
N TRP A 24 14.42 -13.54 0.61
CA TRP A 24 15.42 -13.30 -0.43
C TRP A 24 15.33 -14.30 -1.58
N ALA A 25 15.19 -15.61 -1.28
CA ALA A 25 15.06 -16.68 -2.26
C ALA A 25 13.75 -16.59 -3.05
N MET A 26 12.66 -16.16 -2.41
CA MET A 26 11.42 -15.81 -3.09
C MET A 26 11.55 -14.55 -3.96
N GLY A 27 12.66 -13.82 -3.92
CA GLY A 27 12.85 -12.62 -4.74
C GLY A 27 12.03 -11.41 -4.26
N MET A 28 11.74 -11.32 -2.96
CA MET A 28 11.10 -10.15 -2.38
C MET A 28 12.03 -8.93 -2.45
N PRO A 29 11.55 -7.74 -2.84
CA PRO A 29 12.35 -6.52 -2.79
C PRO A 29 12.65 -6.12 -1.34
N LEU A 30 13.92 -6.27 -0.96
CA LEU A 30 14.44 -5.90 0.34
C LEU A 30 14.91 -4.45 0.31
N VAL A 31 14.14 -3.56 0.93
CA VAL A 31 14.31 -2.11 0.86
C VAL A 31 14.70 -1.56 2.24
N SER A 32 15.60 -0.59 2.24
CA SER A 32 16.09 0.15 3.40
C SER A 32 15.49 1.56 3.44
N ARG A 33 15.93 2.41 4.36
CA ARG A 33 15.58 3.84 4.34
C ARG A 33 16.48 4.66 3.39
N LYS A 34 17.48 4.03 2.77
CA LYS A 34 18.50 4.68 1.93
C LYS A 34 18.32 4.27 0.47
N TRP A 35 17.67 5.16 -0.29
CA TRP A 35 17.33 4.98 -1.71
C TRP A 35 18.48 4.46 -2.57
N THR A 36 19.70 5.00 -2.39
CA THR A 36 20.89 4.63 -3.17
C THR A 36 21.24 3.14 -3.06
N ARG A 37 21.02 2.53 -1.88
CA ARG A 37 21.27 1.10 -1.66
C ARG A 37 20.14 0.25 -2.25
N ASP A 38 18.93 0.79 -2.26
CA ASP A 38 17.72 0.09 -2.66
C ASP A 38 17.60 -0.01 -4.19
N GLN A 39 18.19 0.94 -4.93
CA GLN A 39 18.18 0.93 -6.39
C GLN A 39 18.80 -0.36 -7.00
N ARG A 40 19.91 -0.86 -6.44
CA ARG A 40 20.55 -2.10 -6.93
C ARG A 40 19.69 -3.34 -6.66
N GLU A 41 19.04 -3.41 -5.50
CA GLU A 41 18.11 -4.51 -5.18
C GLU A 41 16.85 -4.43 -6.06
N MET A 42 16.32 -3.23 -6.28
CA MET A 42 15.21 -3.02 -7.21
C MET A 42 15.60 -3.46 -8.63
N GLU A 43 16.79 -3.12 -9.12
CA GLU A 43 17.27 -3.60 -10.42
C GLU A 43 17.36 -5.12 -10.49
N ARG A 44 17.83 -5.79 -9.42
CA ARG A 44 17.87 -7.26 -9.36
C ARG A 44 16.47 -7.86 -9.47
N VAL A 45 15.51 -7.35 -8.70
CA VAL A 45 14.12 -7.83 -8.68
C VAL A 45 13.43 -7.56 -10.03
N PHE A 46 13.58 -6.36 -10.58
CA PHE A 46 12.96 -5.98 -11.86
C PHE A 46 13.62 -6.66 -13.07
N ARG A 47 14.89 -7.05 -13.00
CA ARG A 47 15.56 -7.76 -14.10
C ARG A 47 14.84 -9.05 -14.47
N GLY A 48 14.39 -9.82 -13.48
CA GLY A 48 13.63 -11.06 -13.72
C GLY A 48 12.27 -10.78 -14.38
N ILE A 49 11.57 -9.76 -13.89
CA ILE A 49 10.27 -9.32 -14.44
C ILE A 49 10.45 -8.86 -15.89
N LEU A 50 11.39 -7.96 -16.16
CA LEU A 50 11.60 -7.36 -17.48
C LEU A 50 12.14 -8.37 -18.52
N ARG A 51 13.18 -9.13 -18.17
CA ARG A 51 13.86 -10.01 -19.15
C ARG A 51 13.19 -11.37 -19.31
N ARG A 52 12.70 -11.96 -18.21
CA ARG A 52 12.13 -13.32 -18.21
C ARG A 52 10.60 -13.32 -18.23
N ARG A 53 9.97 -12.14 -18.31
CA ARG A 53 8.51 -11.95 -18.33
C ARG A 53 7.79 -12.67 -17.20
N TRP A 54 8.41 -12.68 -16.02
CA TRP A 54 7.85 -13.37 -14.86
C TRP A 54 6.57 -12.67 -14.38
N PRO A 55 5.43 -13.38 -14.34
CA PRO A 55 4.19 -12.80 -13.83
C PRO A 55 4.32 -12.47 -12.35
N VAL A 56 3.99 -11.23 -11.98
CA VAL A 56 4.22 -10.71 -10.63
C VAL A 56 3.05 -9.86 -10.15
N TRP A 57 2.73 -9.98 -8.86
CA TRP A 57 1.90 -9.02 -8.12
C TRP A 57 2.81 -8.26 -7.15
N LEU A 58 3.25 -7.07 -7.53
CA LEU A 58 4.08 -6.24 -6.66
C LEU A 58 3.18 -5.38 -5.76
N VAL A 59 3.17 -5.68 -4.46
CA VAL A 59 2.36 -4.98 -3.47
C VAL A 59 3.21 -3.94 -2.75
N SER A 60 2.79 -2.68 -2.86
CA SER A 60 3.45 -1.53 -2.23
C SER A 60 2.52 -0.82 -1.26
N TYR A 61 3.04 -0.49 -0.09
CA TYR A 61 2.39 0.36 0.90
C TYR A 61 3.08 1.72 0.90
N SER A 62 2.54 2.68 0.14
CA SER A 62 3.22 3.98 -0.04
C SER A 62 3.34 4.78 1.26
N GLU A 63 2.54 4.51 2.31
CA GLU A 63 2.73 5.13 3.63
C GLU A 63 4.04 4.70 4.32
N ALA A 64 4.61 3.56 3.89
CA ALA A 64 5.84 2.94 4.41
C ALA A 64 5.81 2.59 5.92
N THR A 65 4.67 2.71 6.58
CA THR A 65 4.51 2.39 8.00
C THR A 65 3.05 2.17 8.38
N ARG A 66 2.81 1.50 9.50
CA ARG A 66 1.46 1.37 10.07
C ARG A 66 0.99 2.71 10.62
N PHE A 67 -0.28 3.02 10.35
CA PHE A 67 -0.99 4.16 10.91
C PHE A 67 -1.00 4.13 12.44
N THR A 68 -0.69 5.27 13.06
CA THR A 68 -0.92 5.53 14.49
C THR A 68 -1.24 7.02 14.67
N ALA A 69 -1.99 7.39 15.72
CA ALA A 69 -2.33 8.78 16.00
C ALA A 69 -1.08 9.68 16.12
N ALA A 70 -0.03 9.21 16.79
CA ALA A 70 1.24 9.94 16.91
C ALA A 70 1.91 10.20 15.54
N LYS A 71 1.91 9.21 14.64
CA LYS A 71 2.47 9.39 13.29
C LYS A 71 1.59 10.25 12.41
N ARG A 72 0.27 10.19 12.59
CA ARG A 72 -0.68 11.08 11.93
C ARG A 72 -0.39 12.52 12.28
N ALA A 73 -0.27 12.85 13.57
CA ALA A 73 0.08 14.20 14.02
C ALA A 73 1.44 14.67 13.49
N ALA A 74 2.44 13.78 13.45
CA ALA A 74 3.74 14.10 12.85
C ALA A 74 3.64 14.36 11.34
N ALA A 75 2.81 13.58 10.63
CA ALA A 75 2.56 13.79 9.21
C ALA A 75 1.82 15.12 8.95
N GLU A 76 0.89 15.53 9.82
CA GLU A 76 0.22 16.84 9.72
C GLU A 76 1.20 17.99 9.82
N LYS A 77 2.05 17.98 10.84
CA LYS A 77 3.08 19.01 11.03
C LYS A 77 3.99 19.10 9.81
N TRP A 78 4.43 17.95 9.28
CA TRP A 78 5.28 17.92 8.09
C TRP A 78 4.54 18.44 6.85
N CYS A 79 3.28 18.04 6.64
CA CYS A 79 2.49 18.49 5.49
C CYS A 79 2.19 19.99 5.55
N GLN A 80 1.87 20.53 6.73
CA GLN A 80 1.70 21.96 6.96
C GLN A 80 2.99 22.74 6.64
N ALA A 81 4.13 22.27 7.14
CA ALA A 81 5.43 22.92 6.88
C ALA A 81 5.86 22.88 5.39
N ASN A 82 5.37 21.91 4.61
CA ASN A 82 5.73 21.71 3.21
C ASN A 82 4.59 22.07 2.23
N ASN A 83 3.51 22.69 2.72
CA ASN A 83 2.32 23.04 1.93
C ASN A 83 1.76 21.86 1.11
N LYS A 84 1.71 20.67 1.73
CA LYS A 84 1.18 19.45 1.11
C LYS A 84 -0.21 19.11 1.65
N PRO A 85 -1.15 18.66 0.79
CA PRO A 85 -2.46 18.23 1.23
C PRO A 85 -2.36 16.84 1.88
N LEU A 86 -3.23 16.58 2.87
CA LEU A 86 -3.22 15.34 3.64
C LEU A 86 -4.62 14.78 3.77
N GLY A 87 -4.82 13.55 3.27
CA GLY A 87 -6.09 12.85 3.33
C GLY A 87 -6.49 12.51 4.77
N LYS A 88 -7.81 12.45 5.01
CA LYS A 88 -8.36 11.97 6.28
C LYS A 88 -8.05 10.48 6.46
N HIS A 89 -7.85 10.02 7.70
CA HIS A 89 -7.61 8.59 8.03
C HIS A 89 -6.41 7.90 7.38
N VAL A 90 -5.55 8.63 6.65
CA VAL A 90 -4.35 8.09 5.99
C VAL A 90 -3.10 8.86 6.40
N LEU A 91 -1.92 8.26 6.18
CA LEU A 91 -0.65 8.97 6.28
C LEU A 91 -0.24 9.53 4.91
N TYR A 92 0.65 10.52 4.91
CA TYR A 92 1.17 11.08 3.67
C TYR A 92 1.99 10.02 2.89
N PRO A 93 1.74 9.82 1.58
CA PRO A 93 2.41 8.79 0.79
C PRO A 93 3.87 9.14 0.49
N ARG A 94 4.76 8.16 0.63
CA ARG A 94 6.14 8.20 0.12
C ARG A 94 6.14 7.88 -1.37
N THR A 95 6.37 8.90 -2.18
CA THR A 95 6.18 8.84 -3.64
C THR A 95 7.34 8.21 -4.40
N LYS A 96 8.59 8.42 -3.96
CA LYS A 96 9.80 7.98 -4.68
C LYS A 96 9.80 6.49 -5.09
N GLY A 97 9.43 5.62 -4.14
CA GLY A 97 9.37 4.18 -4.39
C GLY A 97 8.31 3.81 -5.43
N PHE A 98 7.14 4.44 -5.36
CA PHE A 98 6.05 4.24 -6.31
C PHE A 98 6.46 4.67 -7.73
N VAL A 99 6.96 5.89 -7.87
CA VAL A 99 7.40 6.45 -9.16
C VAL A 99 8.41 5.53 -9.84
N ALA A 100 9.45 5.13 -9.11
CA ALA A 100 10.46 4.22 -9.66
C ALA A 100 9.90 2.86 -10.08
N CYS A 101 8.93 2.32 -9.33
CA CYS A 101 8.27 1.06 -9.70
C CYS A 101 7.47 1.21 -10.98
N VAL A 102 6.64 2.26 -11.10
CA VAL A 102 5.84 2.53 -12.30
C VAL A 102 6.75 2.69 -13.52
N GLN A 103 7.79 3.52 -13.42
CA GLN A 103 8.73 3.77 -14.52
C GLN A 103 9.45 2.53 -15.03
N LYS A 104 9.79 1.60 -14.13
CA LYS A 104 10.43 0.33 -14.49
C LYS A 104 9.40 -0.66 -15.04
N LEU A 105 8.27 -0.82 -14.36
CA LEU A 105 7.27 -1.85 -14.68
C LEU A 105 6.48 -1.54 -15.95
N ARG A 106 6.28 -0.28 -16.33
CA ARG A 106 5.65 0.05 -17.62
C ARG A 106 6.41 -0.48 -18.83
N ARG A 107 7.72 -0.75 -18.69
CA ARG A 107 8.55 -1.37 -19.74
C ARG A 107 8.31 -2.87 -19.87
N ALA A 108 7.64 -3.50 -18.90
CA ALA A 108 7.27 -4.91 -18.95
C ALA A 108 5.89 -5.07 -19.61
N ALA A 109 5.84 -5.52 -20.86
CA ALA A 109 4.60 -5.66 -21.63
C ALA A 109 3.50 -6.53 -20.97
N HIS A 110 3.85 -7.41 -20.03
CA HIS A 110 2.93 -8.30 -19.31
C HIS A 110 2.38 -7.69 -18.01
N VAL A 111 2.95 -6.58 -17.52
CA VAL A 111 2.42 -5.83 -16.39
C VAL A 111 1.53 -4.73 -16.95
N LYS A 112 0.23 -4.83 -16.70
CA LYS A 112 -0.77 -4.00 -17.40
C LYS A 112 -1.35 -2.87 -16.57
N ALA A 113 -1.46 -3.06 -15.25
CA ALA A 113 -2.25 -2.16 -14.42
C ALA A 113 -1.69 -2.00 -13.01
N VAL A 114 -2.03 -0.87 -12.41
CA VAL A 114 -1.92 -0.59 -10.97
C VAL A 114 -3.30 -0.78 -10.35
N TYR A 115 -3.37 -1.59 -9.30
CA TYR A 115 -4.57 -1.75 -8.51
C TYR A 115 -4.46 -0.89 -7.25
N ASP A 116 -5.38 0.05 -7.13
CA ASP A 116 -5.50 0.91 -5.98
C ASP A 116 -6.54 0.34 -5.01
N VAL A 117 -6.06 -0.26 -3.92
CA VAL A 117 -6.91 -0.93 -2.92
C VAL A 117 -7.08 -0.04 -1.70
N THR A 118 -8.31 0.13 -1.25
CA THR A 118 -8.68 0.79 0.00
C THR A 118 -9.45 -0.21 0.85
N ILE A 119 -9.00 -0.42 2.08
CA ILE A 119 -9.70 -1.30 3.02
C ILE A 119 -10.06 -0.49 4.25
N ALA A 120 -11.32 -0.59 4.65
CA ALA A 120 -11.80 -0.06 5.92
C ALA A 120 -12.33 -1.20 6.78
N TYR A 121 -12.23 -1.00 8.09
CA TYR A 121 -12.61 -1.97 9.10
C TYR A 121 -13.42 -1.24 10.16
N ALA A 122 -14.54 -1.82 10.60
CA ALA A 122 -15.26 -1.35 11.78
C ALA A 122 -15.42 -2.51 12.75
N LYS A 123 -15.04 -2.30 14.00
CA LYS A 123 -15.26 -3.29 15.06
C LYS A 123 -16.57 -3.00 15.78
N ASP A 124 -17.38 -4.03 15.98
CA ASP A 124 -18.66 -4.02 16.68
C ASP A 124 -19.64 -2.97 16.13
N GLY A 125 -19.51 -2.61 14.84
CA GLY A 125 -20.27 -1.53 14.20
C GLY A 125 -20.05 -0.13 14.79
N ARG A 126 -19.00 0.06 15.61
CA ARG A 126 -18.81 1.30 16.40
C ARG A 126 -17.43 1.90 16.26
N VAL A 127 -16.38 1.06 16.23
CA VAL A 127 -14.99 1.53 16.25
C VAL A 127 -14.42 1.51 14.85
N PHE A 128 -14.32 2.69 14.22
CA PHE A 128 -13.75 2.85 12.89
C PHE A 128 -12.24 2.59 12.88
N GLN A 129 -11.75 1.95 11.82
CA GLN A 129 -10.34 1.63 11.56
C GLN A 129 -9.66 0.78 12.66
N ALA A 130 -10.44 -0.01 13.40
CA ALA A 130 -9.94 -0.99 14.35
C ALA A 130 -9.66 -2.33 13.64
N ALA A 131 -8.47 -2.48 13.06
CA ALA A 131 -8.09 -3.72 12.39
C ALA A 131 -7.93 -4.89 13.39
N PRO A 132 -8.35 -6.12 13.02
CA PRO A 132 -8.12 -7.31 13.83
C PRO A 132 -6.60 -7.57 13.94
N THR A 133 -6.17 -8.08 15.10
CA THR A 133 -4.78 -8.52 15.27
C THR A 133 -4.52 -9.78 14.46
N PHE A 134 -3.26 -10.05 14.11
CA PHE A 134 -2.88 -11.25 13.35
C PHE A 134 -3.39 -12.55 14.00
N VAL A 135 -3.31 -12.65 15.33
CA VAL A 135 -3.80 -13.82 16.07
C VAL A 135 -5.32 -13.92 15.96
N GLN A 136 -6.05 -12.82 16.09
CA GLN A 136 -7.50 -12.81 15.90
C GLN A 136 -7.89 -13.24 14.48
N THR A 137 -7.18 -12.74 13.46
CA THR A 137 -7.42 -13.13 12.06
C THR A 137 -7.23 -14.63 11.82
N LEU A 138 -6.30 -15.29 12.53
CA LEU A 138 -6.05 -16.73 12.35
C LEU A 138 -6.90 -17.62 13.26
N ALA A 139 -7.19 -17.17 14.48
CA ALA A 139 -7.82 -18.00 15.50
C ALA A 139 -9.35 -17.84 15.56
N ARG A 140 -9.91 -16.78 14.98
CA ARG A 140 -11.36 -16.54 14.96
C ARG A 140 -11.93 -16.97 13.60
N PRO A 141 -12.74 -18.05 13.52
CA PRO A 141 -13.32 -18.50 12.26
C PRO A 141 -14.40 -17.55 11.71
N HIS A 142 -15.12 -16.83 12.57
CA HIS A 142 -16.21 -15.91 12.20
C HIS A 142 -15.88 -14.46 12.52
N LEU A 143 -14.85 -13.94 11.86
CA LEU A 143 -14.38 -12.57 12.08
C LEU A 143 -15.43 -11.51 11.66
N ASP A 144 -16.36 -11.87 10.80
CA ASP A 144 -17.46 -11.07 10.29
C ASP A 144 -18.53 -10.73 11.34
N GLN A 145 -18.61 -11.50 12.44
CA GLN A 145 -19.53 -11.20 13.54
C GLN A 145 -19.14 -9.93 14.31
N ASP A 146 -17.82 -9.74 14.48
CA ASP A 146 -17.26 -8.64 15.25
C ASP A 146 -16.70 -7.52 14.35
N TRP A 147 -16.37 -7.82 13.08
CA TRP A 147 -15.79 -6.86 12.14
C TRP A 147 -16.59 -6.72 10.85
N THR A 148 -16.94 -5.49 10.51
CA THR A 148 -17.39 -5.12 9.17
C THR A 148 -16.18 -4.70 8.33
N PHE A 149 -16.05 -5.30 7.15
CA PHE A 149 -15.00 -4.99 6.18
C PHE A 149 -15.61 -4.25 4.99
N TYR A 150 -14.92 -3.23 4.51
CA TYR A 150 -15.21 -2.61 3.23
C TYR A 150 -13.94 -2.62 2.38
N VAL A 151 -14.05 -3.14 1.16
CA VAL A 151 -12.94 -3.20 0.21
C VAL A 151 -13.35 -2.45 -1.05
N HIS A 152 -12.56 -1.46 -1.42
CA HIS A 152 -12.69 -0.75 -2.68
C HIS A 152 -11.44 -0.96 -3.52
N VAL A 153 -11.62 -1.30 -4.79
CA VAL A 153 -10.51 -1.52 -5.72
C VAL A 153 -10.75 -0.72 -6.98
N ASP A 154 -9.85 0.21 -7.28
CA ASP A 154 -9.78 0.89 -8.57
C ASP A 154 -8.65 0.28 -9.40
N ARG A 155 -8.89 -0.01 -10.68
CA ARG A 155 -7.88 -0.51 -11.61
C ARG A 155 -7.51 0.61 -12.58
N TYR A 156 -6.22 0.93 -12.68
CA TYR A 156 -5.67 1.91 -13.62
C TYR A 156 -4.70 1.24 -14.57
N GLU A 157 -4.82 1.48 -15.87
CA GLU A 157 -3.85 0.93 -16.82
C GLU A 157 -2.53 1.69 -16.74
N LEU A 158 -1.40 0.98 -16.81
CA LEU A 158 -0.09 1.62 -16.75
C LEU A 158 0.17 2.60 -17.91
N SER A 159 -0.54 2.43 -19.02
CA SER A 159 -0.58 3.33 -20.18
C SER A 159 -1.32 4.63 -19.93
N GLU A 160 -2.28 4.66 -18.99
CA GLU A 160 -3.04 5.85 -18.63
C GLU A 160 -2.34 6.70 -17.56
N LEU A 161 -1.40 6.10 -16.82
CA LEU A 161 -0.63 6.80 -15.81
C LEU A 161 0.34 7.81 -16.46
N PRO A 162 0.54 9.00 -15.85
CA PRO A 162 1.47 10.00 -16.35
C PRO A 162 2.89 9.47 -16.62
N THR A 163 3.56 10.04 -17.62
CA THR A 163 4.93 9.62 -17.98
C THR A 163 5.98 10.31 -17.14
N GLU A 164 5.76 11.57 -16.75
CA GLU A 164 6.71 12.35 -15.97
C GLU A 164 6.66 12.01 -14.47
N ASP A 165 7.82 12.05 -13.82
CA ASP A 165 7.97 11.68 -12.40
C ASP A 165 7.16 12.62 -11.49
N GLU A 166 7.17 13.93 -11.74
CA GLU A 166 6.42 14.92 -10.98
C GLU A 166 4.91 14.71 -11.09
N GLN A 167 4.42 14.35 -12.27
CA GLN A 167 3.00 14.07 -12.50
C GLN A 167 2.57 12.77 -11.82
N LEU A 168 3.44 11.75 -11.79
CA LEU A 168 3.20 10.52 -11.03
C LEU A 168 3.15 10.77 -9.52
N VAL A 169 3.97 11.69 -9.01
CA VAL A 169 3.90 12.15 -7.62
C VAL A 169 2.53 12.76 -7.33
N GLN A 170 2.08 13.69 -8.17
CA GLN A 170 0.78 14.36 -8.02
C GLN A 170 -0.38 13.36 -8.13
N TRP A 171 -0.30 12.42 -9.08
CA TRP A 171 -1.28 11.34 -9.22
C TRP A 171 -1.38 10.52 -7.93
N LEU A 172 -0.25 10.13 -7.33
CA LEU A 172 -0.28 9.37 -6.09
C LEU A 172 -0.85 10.20 -4.93
N GLU A 173 -0.49 11.48 -4.85
CA GLU A 173 -1.03 12.39 -3.84
C GLU A 173 -2.55 12.54 -3.96
N SER A 174 -3.09 12.72 -5.17
CA SER A 174 -4.53 12.84 -5.38
C SER A 174 -5.26 11.56 -5.00
N ARG A 175 -4.71 10.38 -5.34
CA ARG A 175 -5.26 9.10 -4.89
C ARG A 175 -5.35 8.98 -3.37
N TRP A 176 -4.37 9.52 -2.64
CA TRP A 176 -4.42 9.54 -1.17
C TRP A 176 -5.49 10.47 -0.61
N LEU A 177 -5.79 11.58 -1.29
CA LEU A 177 -6.90 12.45 -0.93
C LEU A 177 -8.25 11.77 -1.16
N ASP A 178 -8.43 11.13 -2.32
CA ASP A 178 -9.64 10.38 -2.66
C ASP A 178 -9.90 9.26 -1.64
N LYS A 179 -8.86 8.49 -1.31
CA LYS A 179 -8.92 7.47 -0.24
C LYS A 179 -9.37 8.07 1.07
N GLY A 180 -8.78 9.20 1.46
CA GLY A 180 -9.13 9.84 2.72
C GLY A 180 -10.57 10.33 2.75
N GLY A 181 -11.06 10.90 1.66
CA GLY A 181 -12.47 11.28 1.51
C GLY A 181 -13.41 10.07 1.59
N ARG A 182 -13.07 8.96 0.92
CA ARG A 182 -13.84 7.71 1.00
C ARG A 182 -13.89 7.14 2.42
N LEU A 183 -12.75 7.10 3.12
CA LEU A 183 -12.68 6.64 4.50
C LEU A 183 -13.49 7.55 5.44
N GLU A 184 -13.45 8.87 5.23
CA GLU A 184 -14.29 9.80 5.98
C GLU A 184 -15.77 9.54 5.76
N GLN A 185 -16.21 9.32 4.51
CA GLN A 185 -17.61 8.98 4.21
C GLN A 185 -18.06 7.69 4.92
N LEU A 186 -17.22 6.65 4.94
CA LEU A 186 -17.51 5.40 5.65
C LEU A 186 -17.60 5.62 7.17
N ASN A 187 -16.71 6.45 7.73
CA ASN A 187 -16.78 6.83 9.14
C ASN A 187 -18.08 7.57 9.45
N GLN A 188 -18.49 8.53 8.61
CA GLN A 188 -19.75 9.25 8.80
C GLN A 188 -20.98 8.34 8.71
N ARG A 189 -21.00 7.38 7.78
CA ARG A 189 -22.05 6.34 7.72
C ARG A 189 -22.09 5.51 8.98
N LEU A 190 -20.93 5.08 9.48
CA LEU A 190 -20.81 4.32 10.72
C LEU A 190 -21.40 5.10 11.91
N LEU A 191 -21.06 6.38 12.04
CA LEU A 191 -21.59 7.25 13.10
C LEU A 191 -23.11 7.44 13.03
N LYS A 192 -23.69 7.35 11.83
CA LYS A 192 -25.14 7.39 11.59
C LYS A 192 -25.82 6.02 11.71
N ASN A 193 -25.07 4.96 12.02
CA ASN A 193 -25.53 3.56 11.98
C ASN A 193 -26.08 3.14 10.60
N GLU A 194 -25.58 3.75 9.52
CA GLU A 194 -25.89 3.37 8.15
C GLU A 194 -24.95 2.25 7.69
N PRO A 195 -25.45 1.22 6.97
CA PRO A 195 -24.60 0.15 6.46
C PRO A 195 -23.59 0.68 5.44
N TRP A 196 -22.38 0.12 5.46
CA TRP A 196 -21.39 0.35 4.41
C TRP A 196 -21.87 -0.33 3.13
N GLY A 197 -22.54 0.42 2.24
CA GLY A 197 -23.01 -0.10 0.96
C GLY A 197 -21.87 -0.69 0.11
N GLY A 198 -22.07 -1.93 -0.37
CA GLY A 198 -21.15 -2.69 -1.21
C GLY A 198 -21.21 -4.18 -0.82
N ARG A 199 -21.64 -5.05 -1.73
CA ARG A 199 -21.38 -6.49 -1.65
C ARG A 199 -20.17 -6.82 -2.52
#